data_AF-A0AAD6FAT2-F1
#
_entry.id   AF-A0AAD6FAT2-F1
#
_cell.length_a   1.000
_cell.length_b   1.000
_cell.length_c   1.000
_cell.angle_alpha   90.00
_cell.angle_beta   90.00
_cell.angle_gamma   90.00
#
_symmetry.space_group_name_H-M   'P 1'
#
loop_
_entity.id
_entity.type
_entity.pdbx_description
1 polymer ?
#
loop_
_entity_poly.entity_id
_entity_poly.type
_entity_poly.pdbx_seq_one_letter_code
_entity_poly.pdbx_strand_id
1 'polypeptide(L)'
;MDSSRFVHRRKPDIPVIGPRAPNKKQHIQEVSVKSIELSKVIRLLEDPLTVNLKERHLFVLKKLLKRCQIGFLLKELTGIAKILNICAEKVTDHPEYQPIFCEALHICRLPFLKEKSSDELNYAQDVIEFLSHMGCLMRVSDAEVRQHIVESVKSFYSSVAPKLLPDESY
;
A
#
# COMPACT_ATOMS: atom_id res chain seq x y z
N MET A 1 -48.05 63.24 18.51
CA MET A 1 -48.59 62.41 19.61
C MET A 1 -49.26 61.21 18.97
N ASP A 2 -49.18 59.97 19.41
CA ASP A 2 -48.21 59.16 20.14
C ASP A 2 -48.73 57.72 19.93
N SER A 3 -47.81 56.76 19.81
CA SER A 3 -47.94 55.32 20.11
C SER A 3 -49.04 54.42 19.50
N SER A 4 -48.63 53.69 18.45
CA SER A 4 -48.54 52.23 18.33
C SER A 4 -49.34 51.30 19.28
N ARG A 5 -50.10 50.34 18.72
CA ARG A 5 -50.25 48.98 19.26
C ARG A 5 -50.18 47.92 18.15
N PHE A 6 -49.21 47.03 18.30
CA PHE A 6 -48.84 45.97 17.38
C PHE A 6 -49.72 44.72 17.55
N VAL A 7 -50.16 44.16 16.43
CA VAL A 7 -50.82 42.85 16.32
C VAL A 7 -49.76 41.75 16.39
N HIS A 8 -50.00 40.75 17.25
CA HIS A 8 -49.20 39.54 17.39
C HIS A 8 -49.08 38.77 16.06
N ARG A 9 -47.86 38.68 15.52
CA ARG A 9 -47.45 37.58 14.63
C ARG A 9 -46.46 36.70 15.37
N ARG A 10 -46.82 35.43 15.55
CA ARG A 10 -45.97 34.37 16.10
C ARG A 10 -44.75 34.20 15.19
N LYS A 11 -43.54 34.27 15.76
CA LYS A 11 -42.28 33.93 15.08
C LYS A 11 -42.00 32.42 15.29
N PRO A 12 -41.44 31.72 14.28
CA PRO A 12 -40.93 30.36 14.46
C PRO A 12 -39.62 30.37 15.25
N ASP A 13 -39.47 29.42 16.17
CA ASP A 13 -38.31 29.24 17.04
C ASP A 13 -37.07 28.87 16.21
N ILE A 14 -36.04 29.72 16.28
CA ILE A 14 -34.69 29.43 15.80
C ILE A 14 -33.90 28.91 17.00
N PRO A 15 -33.31 27.70 16.97
CA PRO A 15 -32.44 27.26 18.03
C PRO A 15 -31.12 28.04 17.98
N VAL A 16 -30.87 28.83 19.02
CA VAL A 16 -29.60 29.52 19.26
C VAL A 16 -28.56 28.46 19.64
N ILE A 17 -27.62 28.17 18.73
CA ILE A 17 -26.44 27.36 19.02
C ILE A 17 -25.40 28.28 19.66
N GLY A 18 -25.31 28.25 21.00
CA GLY A 18 -24.20 28.86 21.73
C GLY A 18 -22.90 28.06 21.54
N PRO A 19 -21.72 28.71 21.52
CA PRO A 19 -20.44 28.01 21.39
C PRO A 19 -20.13 27.24 22.68
N ARG A 20 -20.13 25.91 22.61
CA ARG A 20 -19.73 25.02 23.70
C ARG A 20 -18.28 24.58 23.44
N ALA A 21 -17.39 24.85 24.39
CA ALA A 21 -15.96 24.56 24.35
C ALA A 21 -15.65 23.08 24.03
N PRO A 22 -14.53 22.77 23.33
CA PRO A 22 -14.19 21.41 22.98
C PRO A 22 -13.32 20.81 24.10
N ASN A 23 -13.88 19.91 24.91
CA ASN A 23 -13.03 18.98 25.63
C ASN A 23 -13.79 17.71 26.00
N LYS A 24 -13.52 16.62 25.27
CA LYS A 24 -13.02 15.36 25.84
C LYS A 24 -12.77 14.38 24.70
N LYS A 25 -11.48 14.06 24.54
CA LYS A 25 -10.94 12.99 23.72
C LYS A 25 -11.71 11.70 23.98
N GLN A 26 -12.62 11.33 23.08
CA GLN A 26 -13.08 9.95 22.98
C GLN A 26 -12.02 9.21 22.17
N HIS A 27 -11.16 8.55 22.93
CA HIS A 27 -10.19 7.58 22.46
C HIS A 27 -10.99 6.40 21.90
N ILE A 28 -11.39 6.46 20.63
CA ILE A 28 -11.71 5.24 19.88
C ILE A 28 -10.39 4.51 19.77
N GLN A 29 -10.17 3.62 20.73
CA GLN A 29 -9.09 2.67 20.70
C GLN A 29 -9.48 1.65 19.61
N GLU A 30 -9.29 2.05 18.35
CA GLU A 30 -9.12 1.07 17.28
C GLU A 30 -8.01 0.15 17.78
N VAL A 31 -8.33 -1.13 17.89
CA VAL A 31 -7.34 -2.17 18.14
C VAL A 31 -6.39 -2.12 16.96
N SER A 32 -5.33 -1.30 17.11
CA SER A 32 -4.25 -1.16 16.16
C SER A 32 -3.56 -2.50 16.10
N VAL A 33 -4.03 -3.36 15.19
CA VAL A 33 -3.23 -4.47 14.69
C VAL A 33 -1.97 -3.79 14.17
N LYS A 34 -0.88 -3.90 14.94
CA LYS A 34 0.39 -3.21 14.66
C LYS A 34 0.75 -3.48 13.20
N SER A 35 0.51 -2.48 12.34
CA SER A 35 0.79 -2.60 10.92
C SER A 35 2.30 -2.76 10.77
N ILE A 36 2.73 -3.70 9.92
CA ILE A 36 4.13 -3.75 9.53
C ILE A 36 4.37 -2.52 8.67
N GLU A 37 5.21 -1.63 9.18
CA GLU A 37 5.64 -0.43 8.49
C GLU A 37 6.77 -0.80 7.51
N LEU A 38 6.63 -0.42 6.24
CA LEU A 38 7.63 -0.73 5.20
C LEU A 38 9.03 -0.22 5.56
N SER A 39 9.12 0.95 6.19
CA SER A 39 10.37 1.53 6.68
C SER A 39 11.14 0.57 7.60
N LYS A 40 10.43 -0.13 8.50
CA LYS A 40 11.01 -1.11 9.43
C LYS A 40 11.45 -2.38 8.70
N VAL A 41 10.71 -2.81 7.69
CA VAL A 41 11.09 -3.96 6.84
C VAL A 41 12.37 -3.64 6.08
N ILE A 42 12.43 -2.50 5.40
CA ILE A 42 13.60 -2.05 4.64
C ILE A 42 14.82 -1.96 5.55
N ARG A 43 14.70 -1.30 6.71
CA ARG A 43 15.79 -1.21 7.69
C ARG A 43 16.29 -2.58 8.13
N LEU A 44 15.38 -3.52 8.39
CA LEU A 44 15.74 -4.88 8.75
C LEU A 44 16.51 -5.60 7.62
N LEU A 45 16.16 -5.36 6.36
CA LEU A 45 16.81 -6.03 5.22
C LEU A 45 18.18 -5.44 4.87
N GLU A 46 18.39 -4.15 5.13
CA GLU A 46 19.62 -3.40 4.82
C GLU A 46 20.64 -3.38 5.97
N ASP A 47 20.21 -3.58 7.22
CA ASP A 47 21.10 -3.47 8.37
C ASP A 47 22.23 -4.52 8.28
N PRO A 48 23.51 -4.09 8.27
CA PRO A 48 24.65 -5.01 8.18
C PRO A 48 24.67 -6.04 9.33
N LEU A 49 24.13 -5.69 10.49
CA LEU A 49 24.06 -6.57 11.66
C LEU A 49 23.02 -7.69 11.49
N THR A 50 22.08 -7.54 10.56
CA THR A 50 21.03 -8.53 10.30
C THR A 50 21.24 -9.29 9.00
N VAL A 51 22.33 -9.04 8.26
CA VAL A 51 22.62 -9.67 6.95
C VAL A 51 22.47 -11.20 6.96
N ASN A 52 22.88 -11.85 8.07
CA ASN A 52 22.84 -13.31 8.23
C ASN A 52 21.51 -13.83 8.80
N LEU A 53 20.58 -12.96 9.19
CA LEU A 53 19.29 -13.33 9.76
C LEU A 53 18.24 -13.64 8.67
N LYS A 54 18.61 -14.52 7.74
CA LYS A 54 17.78 -14.89 6.58
C LYS A 54 16.36 -15.28 6.97
N GLU A 55 16.21 -16.18 7.94
CA GLU A 55 14.88 -16.64 8.38
C GLU A 55 13.99 -15.48 8.84
N ARG A 56 14.57 -14.51 9.56
CA ARG A 56 13.85 -13.32 10.01
C ARG A 56 13.45 -12.43 8.85
N HIS A 57 14.33 -12.27 7.86
CA HIS A 57 14.01 -11.52 6.64
C HIS A 57 12.87 -12.18 5.87
N LEU A 58 12.99 -13.48 5.59
CA LEU A 58 11.97 -14.25 4.89
C LEU A 58 10.63 -14.22 5.62
N PHE A 59 10.63 -14.33 6.95
CA PHE A 59 9.42 -14.24 7.77
C PHE A 59 8.72 -12.89 7.62
N VAL A 60 9.46 -11.78 7.74
CA VAL A 60 8.87 -10.43 7.66
C VAL A 60 8.39 -10.12 6.24
N LEU A 61 9.14 -10.53 5.21
CA LEU A 61 8.74 -10.40 3.81
C LEU A 61 7.46 -11.18 3.52
N LYS A 62 7.38 -12.46 3.90
CA LYS A 62 6.14 -13.27 3.76
C LYS A 62 4.96 -12.60 4.47
N LYS A 63 5.18 -12.07 5.68
CA LYS A 63 4.12 -11.38 6.43
C LYS A 63 3.68 -10.07 5.77
N LEU A 64 4.58 -9.38 5.08
CA LEU A 64 4.25 -8.22 4.26
C LEU A 64 3.41 -8.63 3.04
N LEU A 65 3.87 -9.59 2.24
CA LEU A 65 3.17 -10.01 1.03
C LEU A 65 1.78 -10.59 1.31
N LYS A 66 1.60 -11.31 2.43
CA LYS A 66 0.27 -11.77 2.90
C LYS A 66 -0.75 -10.64 3.09
N ARG A 67 -0.32 -9.40 3.35
CA ARG A 67 -1.22 -8.25 3.45
C ARG A 67 -1.49 -7.58 2.11
N CYS A 68 -0.63 -7.81 1.12
CA CYS A 68 -0.67 -7.16 -0.19
C CYS A 68 -1.31 -8.04 -1.27
N GLN A 69 -2.04 -9.11 -0.89
CA GLN A 69 -2.59 -10.10 -1.83
C GLN A 69 -3.59 -9.50 -2.84
N ILE A 70 -4.16 -8.33 -2.55
CA ILE A 70 -5.06 -7.59 -3.45
C ILE A 70 -4.37 -6.47 -4.24
N GLY A 71 -3.05 -6.32 -4.10
CA GLY A 71 -2.25 -5.28 -4.75
C GLY A 71 -1.50 -4.38 -3.76
N PHE A 72 -0.66 -3.49 -4.30
CA PHE A 72 0.11 -2.52 -3.53
C PHE A 72 -0.56 -1.15 -3.52
N LEU A 73 -0.47 -0.46 -2.39
CA LEU A 73 -0.92 0.93 -2.28
C LEU A 73 0.02 1.87 -3.04
N LEU A 74 -0.54 2.86 -3.74
CA LEU A 74 0.23 3.87 -4.48
C LEU A 74 1.29 4.55 -3.59
N LYS A 75 0.91 4.95 -2.37
CA LYS A 75 1.81 5.59 -1.40
C LYS A 75 2.98 4.72 -0.93
N GLU A 76 2.92 3.42 -1.18
CA GLU A 76 3.89 2.43 -0.72
C GLU A 76 4.87 2.02 -1.82
N LEU A 77 4.63 2.40 -3.08
CA LEU A 77 5.38 1.91 -4.24
C LEU A 77 6.89 2.15 -4.14
N THR A 78 7.32 3.31 -3.66
CA THR A 78 8.76 3.60 -3.45
C THR A 78 9.40 2.58 -2.51
N GLY A 79 8.71 2.23 -1.42
CA GLY A 79 9.19 1.23 -0.46
C GLY A 79 9.16 -0.18 -1.02
N ILE A 80 8.12 -0.54 -1.79
CA ILE A 80 8.02 -1.84 -2.46
C ILE A 80 9.11 -2.00 -3.52
N ALA A 81 9.36 -0.99 -4.35
CA ALA A 81 10.45 -1.01 -5.33
C ALA A 81 11.81 -1.27 -4.65
N LYS A 82 12.06 -0.62 -3.51
CA LYS A 82 13.27 -0.85 -2.74
C LYS A 82 13.38 -2.29 -2.23
N ILE A 83 12.28 -2.87 -1.73
CA ILE A 83 12.25 -4.27 -1.31
C ILE A 83 12.50 -5.22 -2.49
N LEU A 84 11.89 -4.96 -3.66
CA LEU A 84 12.12 -5.76 -4.86
C LEU A 84 13.59 -5.73 -5.28
N ASN A 85 14.24 -4.56 -5.25
CA ASN A 85 15.67 -4.43 -5.56
C ASN A 85 16.54 -5.23 -4.58
N ILE A 86 16.26 -5.15 -3.28
CA ILE A 86 16.99 -5.94 -2.27
C ILE A 86 16.81 -7.45 -2.50
N CYS A 87 15.58 -7.89 -2.80
CA CYS A 87 15.32 -9.29 -3.13
C CYS A 87 16.09 -9.71 -4.39
N ALA A 88 16.10 -8.89 -5.44
CA ALA A 88 16.81 -9.17 -6.68
C ALA A 88 18.33 -9.32 -6.48
N GLU A 89 18.92 -8.48 -5.63
CA GLU A 89 20.34 -8.61 -5.24
C GLU A 89 20.57 -9.90 -4.47
N LYS A 90 19.73 -10.19 -3.47
CA LYS A 90 19.89 -11.37 -2.60
C LYS A 90 19.63 -12.70 -3.28
N VAL A 91 18.76 -12.78 -4.29
CA VAL A 91 18.45 -14.05 -4.98
C VAL A 91 19.70 -14.67 -5.63
N THR A 92 20.67 -13.86 -6.03
CA THR A 92 21.93 -14.34 -6.62
C THR A 92 22.75 -15.18 -5.64
N ASP A 93 22.87 -14.74 -4.38
CA ASP A 93 23.68 -15.39 -3.35
C ASP A 93 22.84 -16.29 -2.42
N HIS A 94 21.54 -16.05 -2.36
CA HIS A 94 20.59 -16.66 -1.44
C HIS A 94 19.30 -17.07 -2.18
N PRO A 95 19.29 -18.24 -2.85
CA PRO A 95 18.15 -18.73 -3.62
C PRO A 95 16.84 -18.84 -2.81
N GLU A 96 16.92 -18.91 -1.48
CA GLU A 96 15.75 -18.96 -0.58
C GLU A 96 14.87 -17.71 -0.68
N TYR A 97 15.40 -16.61 -1.23
CA TYR A 97 14.63 -15.39 -1.51
C TYR A 97 13.80 -15.48 -2.80
N GLN A 98 14.10 -16.42 -3.72
CA GLN A 98 13.45 -16.50 -5.02
C GLN A 98 11.93 -16.68 -4.91
N PRO A 99 11.39 -17.60 -4.08
CA PRO A 99 9.94 -17.76 -3.96
C PRO A 99 9.23 -16.49 -3.49
N ILE A 100 9.84 -15.75 -2.55
CA ILE A 100 9.29 -14.48 -2.06
C ILE A 100 9.36 -13.41 -3.15
N PHE A 101 10.45 -13.39 -3.92
CA PHE A 101 10.61 -12.43 -5.00
C PHE A 101 9.58 -12.67 -6.11
N CYS A 102 9.39 -13.92 -6.53
CA CYS A 102 8.35 -14.31 -7.49
C CYS A 102 6.94 -14.00 -6.98
N GLU A 103 6.64 -14.25 -5.69
CA GLU A 103 5.35 -13.88 -5.08
C GLU A 103 5.13 -12.36 -5.13
N ALA A 104 6.15 -11.55 -4.81
CA ALA A 104 6.05 -10.10 -4.88
C ALA A 104 5.82 -9.61 -6.33
N LEU A 105 6.51 -10.20 -7.31
CA LEU A 105 6.31 -9.91 -8.72
C LEU A 105 4.92 -10.31 -9.20
N HIS A 106 4.38 -11.43 -8.70
CA HIS A 106 3.01 -11.85 -8.97
C HIS A 106 2.00 -10.82 -8.48
N ILE A 107 2.17 -10.29 -7.27
CA ILE A 107 1.31 -9.20 -6.74
C ILE A 107 1.46 -7.93 -7.59
N CYS A 108 2.64 -7.64 -8.14
CA CYS A 108 2.83 -6.51 -9.07
C CYS A 108 1.99 -6.61 -10.34
N ARG A 109 1.39 -7.77 -10.65
CA ARG A 109 0.47 -7.92 -11.79
C ARG A 109 -0.89 -7.28 -11.52
N LEU A 110 -1.23 -7.02 -10.26
CA LEU A 110 -2.51 -6.47 -9.84
C LEU A 110 -2.53 -4.93 -9.98
N PRO A 111 -3.71 -4.32 -10.20
CA PRO A 111 -3.84 -2.87 -10.18
C PRO A 111 -3.37 -2.27 -8.84
N PHE A 112 -2.75 -1.09 -8.90
CA PHE A 112 -2.40 -0.38 -7.67
C PHE A 112 -3.63 0.15 -6.95
N LEU A 113 -3.57 0.09 -5.62
CA LEU A 113 -4.63 0.50 -4.74
C LEU A 113 -4.50 1.99 -4.41
N LYS A 114 -5.62 2.70 -4.52
CA LYS A 114 -5.76 4.10 -4.09
C LYS A 114 -6.58 4.17 -2.83
N GLU A 115 -6.23 5.08 -1.92
CA GLU A 115 -7.04 5.42 -0.75
C GLU A 115 -7.96 6.60 -1.06
N LYS A 116 -7.53 7.49 -1.96
CA LYS A 116 -8.26 8.70 -2.37
C LYS A 116 -8.15 8.89 -3.88
N SER A 117 -9.12 9.57 -4.48
CA SER A 117 -9.07 9.89 -5.91
C SER A 117 -7.87 10.76 -6.28
N SER A 118 -7.38 11.60 -5.36
CA SER A 118 -6.18 12.43 -5.57
C SER A 118 -4.88 11.64 -5.71
N ASP A 119 -4.86 10.38 -5.28
CA ASP A 119 -3.64 9.55 -5.27
C ASP A 119 -3.11 9.31 -6.69
N GLU A 120 -4.00 9.26 -7.68
CA GLU A 120 -3.62 9.11 -9.10
C GLU A 120 -2.68 10.24 -9.56
N LEU A 121 -2.96 11.47 -9.13
CA LEU A 121 -2.12 12.63 -9.47
C LEU A 121 -0.91 12.72 -8.55
N ASN A 122 -1.09 12.45 -7.25
CA ASN A 122 -0.03 12.60 -6.26
C ASN A 122 1.12 11.59 -6.44
N TYR A 123 0.80 10.38 -6.90
CA TYR A 123 1.77 9.28 -7.02
C TYR A 123 2.06 8.89 -8.48
N ALA A 124 1.67 9.73 -9.45
CA ALA A 124 1.93 9.46 -10.87
C ALA A 124 3.45 9.27 -11.14
N GLN A 125 4.28 10.10 -10.52
CA GLN A 125 5.73 10.00 -10.65
C GLN A 125 6.28 8.72 -10.00
N ASP A 126 5.78 8.35 -8.81
CA ASP A 126 6.17 7.10 -8.14
C ASP A 126 5.82 5.87 -8.97
N VAL A 127 4.68 5.89 -9.69
CA VAL A 127 4.30 4.82 -10.62
C VAL A 127 5.28 4.72 -11.79
N ILE A 128 5.66 5.84 -12.41
CA ILE A 128 6.63 5.87 -13.51
C ILE A 128 7.98 5.30 -13.06
N GLU A 129 8.45 5.72 -11.89
CA GLU A 129 9.71 5.22 -11.31
C GLU A 129 9.62 3.75 -10.93
N PHE A 130 8.49 3.30 -10.37
CA PHE A 130 8.24 1.90 -10.06
C PHE A 130 8.32 1.01 -11.30
N LEU A 131 7.63 1.40 -12.39
CA LEU A 131 7.68 0.64 -13.65
C LEU A 131 9.08 0.65 -14.28
N SER A 132 9.82 1.75 -14.15
CA SER A 132 11.21 1.83 -14.58
C SER A 132 12.10 0.86 -13.79
N HIS A 133 11.93 0.80 -12.46
CA HIS A 133 12.61 -0.18 -11.62
C HIS A 133 12.27 -1.62 -12.01
N MET A 134 10.98 -1.92 -12.27
CA MET A 134 10.55 -3.23 -12.75
C MET A 134 11.26 -3.64 -14.05
N GLY A 135 11.40 -2.71 -15.01
CA GLY A 135 12.17 -2.95 -16.23
C GLY A 135 13.64 -3.27 -15.95
N CYS A 136 14.27 -2.56 -15.01
CA CYS A 136 15.65 -2.82 -14.60
C CYS A 136 15.85 -4.21 -13.97
N LEU A 137 14.82 -4.78 -13.32
CA LEU A 137 14.89 -6.12 -12.72
C LEU A 137 15.07 -7.24 -13.78
N MET A 138 14.83 -6.98 -15.06
CA MET A 138 15.12 -7.94 -16.15
C MET A 138 16.60 -8.36 -16.21
N ARG A 139 17.51 -7.59 -15.60
CA ARG A 139 18.93 -7.93 -15.49
C ARG A 139 19.20 -9.16 -14.64
N VAL A 140 18.28 -9.56 -13.76
CA VAL A 140 18.40 -10.77 -12.93
C VAL A 140 18.51 -11.98 -13.86
N SER A 141 19.53 -12.83 -13.66
CA SER A 141 19.82 -13.99 -14.52
C SER A 141 19.01 -15.22 -14.14
N ASP A 142 17.69 -15.05 -13.99
CA ASP A 142 16.75 -16.12 -13.70
C ASP A 142 15.56 -16.04 -14.67
N ALA A 143 15.24 -17.17 -15.32
CA ALA A 143 14.22 -17.21 -16.37
C ALA A 143 12.79 -17.06 -15.81
N GLU A 144 12.52 -17.63 -14.64
CA GLU A 144 11.23 -17.57 -13.98
C GLU A 144 10.95 -16.14 -13.50
N VAL A 145 11.94 -15.50 -12.87
CA VAL A 145 11.89 -14.09 -12.46
C VAL A 145 11.62 -13.19 -13.67
N ARG A 146 12.36 -13.35 -14.77
CA ARG A 146 12.16 -12.55 -16.00
C ARG A 146 10.76 -12.74 -16.58
N GLN A 147 10.26 -13.97 -16.59
CA GLN A 147 8.90 -14.26 -17.04
C GLN A 147 7.86 -13.54 -16.17
N HIS A 148 8.00 -13.60 -14.84
CA HIS A 148 7.12 -12.87 -13.93
C HIS A 148 7.15 -11.36 -14.17
N ILE A 149 8.34 -10.75 -14.34
CA ILE A 149 8.46 -9.32 -14.63
C ILE A 149 7.72 -8.95 -15.93
N VAL A 150 7.91 -9.72 -17.00
CA VAL A 150 7.24 -9.49 -18.28
C VAL A 150 5.72 -9.59 -18.13
N GLU A 151 5.23 -10.58 -17.39
CA GLU A 151 3.79 -10.73 -17.11
C GLU A 151 3.21 -9.58 -16.30
N SER A 152 3.95 -9.07 -15.31
CA SER A 152 3.56 -7.90 -14.51
C SER A 152 3.54 -6.63 -15.33
N VAL A 153 4.55 -6.40 -16.18
CA VAL A 153 4.53 -5.23 -17.07
C VAL A 153 3.38 -5.32 -18.06
N LYS A 154 3.14 -6.50 -18.65
CA LYS A 154 2.02 -6.71 -19.58
C LYS A 154 0.65 -6.46 -18.95
N SER A 155 0.46 -6.80 -17.67
CA SER A 155 -0.85 -6.65 -17.03
C SER A 155 -1.28 -5.19 -16.90
N PHE A 156 -0.35 -4.23 -16.76
CA PHE A 156 -0.68 -2.80 -16.76
C PHE A 156 -1.25 -2.29 -18.08
N TYR A 157 -0.98 -2.98 -19.19
CA TYR A 157 -1.51 -2.65 -20.52
C TYR A 157 -2.71 -3.52 -20.91
N SER A 158 -3.10 -4.47 -20.07
CA SER A 158 -4.28 -5.30 -20.28
C SER A 158 -5.52 -4.63 -19.70
N SER A 159 -6.55 -4.44 -20.52
CA SER A 159 -7.84 -3.91 -20.07
C SER A 159 -8.70 -4.95 -19.32
N VAL A 160 -8.21 -6.19 -19.22
CA VAL A 160 -8.90 -7.28 -18.53
C VAL A 160 -8.49 -7.30 -17.06
N ALA A 161 -9.45 -7.08 -16.16
CA ALA A 161 -9.23 -7.21 -14.73
C ALA A 161 -8.61 -8.58 -14.40
N PRO A 162 -7.52 -8.65 -13.62
CA PRO A 162 -6.95 -9.91 -13.20
C PRO A 162 -8.01 -10.75 -12.50
N LYS A 163 -8.20 -11.99 -12.94
CA LYS A 163 -9.07 -12.94 -12.24
C LYS A 163 -8.37 -13.29 -10.93
N LEU A 164 -8.90 -12.82 -9.79
CA LEU A 164 -8.55 -13.40 -8.50
C LEU A 164 -8.97 -14.87 -8.58
N LEU A 165 -7.99 -15.79 -8.58
CA LEU A 165 -8.29 -17.20 -8.46
C LEU A 165 -9.02 -17.38 -7.12
N PRO A 166 -10.24 -17.94 -7.10
CA PRO A 166 -10.83 -18.38 -5.85
C PRO A 166 -9.88 -19.40 -5.22
N ASP A 167 -9.75 -19.36 -3.89
CA ASP A 167 -9.19 -20.47 -3.12
C ASP A 167 -9.94 -21.74 -3.55
N GLU A 168 -9.31 -22.57 -4.40
CA GLU A 168 -9.71 -23.96 -4.59
C GLU A 168 -9.44 -24.66 -3.26
N SER A 169 -10.41 -24.53 -2.38
CA SER A 169 -10.57 -25.34 -1.19
C SER A 169 -11.49 -26.51 -1.56
N TYR A 170 -10.91 -27.70 -1.41
CA TYR A 170 -11.47 -29.06 -1.28
C TYR A 170 -10.99 -30.06 -2.34
#